data_AF-A0AAT9L2M9-F1
#
_entry.id   AF-A0AAT9L2M9-F1
#
_cell.length_a   1.000
_cell.length_b   1.000
_cell.length_c   1.000
_cell.angle_alpha   90.00
_cell.angle_beta   90.00
_cell.angle_gamma   90.00
#
_symmetry.space_group_name_H-M   'P 1'
#
loop_
_entity.id
_entity.type
_entity.pdbx_description
1 polymer ?
#
loop_
_entity_poly.entity_id
_entity_poly.type
_entity_poly.pdbx_seq_one_letter_code
_entity_poly.pdbx_strand_id
1 'polypeptide(L)'
;MSEERGQLEVWRSTMMSGLRNPDAGVSTRSLLELVYDDPDRRSVESVIVACLAPTSDPQLRALAVTCIGHVARIHRAVSPDLVSRAEGLLGDPELGGRAEDALDDIASFTGGPQGPG
;
A
#
# COMPACT_ATOMS: atom_id res chain seq x y z
N MET A 1 15.49 -22.38 -6.54
CA MET A 1 15.90 -20.94 -6.48
C MET A 1 15.62 -20.18 -7.78
N SER A 2 15.97 -20.68 -8.98
CA SER A 2 15.65 -19.97 -10.24
C SER A 2 14.18 -20.03 -10.64
N GLU A 3 13.51 -21.18 -10.45
CA GLU A 3 12.11 -21.36 -10.85
C GLU A 3 11.13 -20.56 -9.99
N GLU A 4 11.41 -20.44 -8.69
CA GLU A 4 10.57 -19.70 -7.74
C GLU A 4 10.60 -18.18 -7.97
N ARG A 5 11.76 -17.63 -8.33
CA ARG A 5 11.87 -16.22 -8.75
C ARG A 5 11.09 -15.95 -10.03
N GLY A 6 11.16 -16.85 -11.01
CA GLY A 6 10.40 -16.72 -12.26
C GLY A 6 8.89 -16.76 -12.04
N GLN A 7 8.41 -17.61 -11.13
CA GLN A 7 6.99 -17.65 -10.77
C GLN A 7 6.53 -16.37 -10.07
N LEU A 8 7.34 -15.82 -9.16
CA LEU A 8 7.04 -14.55 -8.50
C LEU A 8 6.96 -13.38 -9.50
N GLU A 9 7.86 -13.31 -10.47
CA GLU A 9 7.84 -12.27 -11.51
C GLU A 9 6.58 -12.36 -12.39
N VAL A 10 6.20 -13.57 -12.79
CA VAL A 10 4.96 -13.80 -13.58
C VAL A 10 3.72 -13.42 -12.76
N TRP A 11 3.67 -13.85 -11.50
CA TRP A 11 2.57 -13.49 -10.60
C TRP A 11 2.48 -11.98 -10.40
N ARG A 12 3.61 -11.31 -10.10
CA ARG A 12 3.65 -9.84 -9.94
C ARG A 12 3.19 -9.14 -11.20
N SER A 13 3.66 -9.57 -12.38
CA SER A 13 3.20 -9.01 -13.66
C SER A 13 1.70 -9.19 -13.88
N THR A 14 1.14 -10.33 -13.44
CA THR A 14 -0.30 -10.60 -13.51
C THR A 14 -1.08 -9.63 -12.62
N MET A 15 -0.66 -9.48 -11.36
CA MET A 15 -1.29 -8.53 -10.43
C MET A 15 -1.17 -7.08 -10.91
N MET A 16 0.00 -6.68 -11.40
CA MET A 16 0.20 -5.34 -11.98
C MET A 16 -0.71 -5.09 -13.19
N SER A 17 -1.03 -6.12 -13.97
CA SER A 17 -2.02 -6.01 -15.04
C SER A 17 -3.44 -5.83 -14.49
N GLY A 18 -3.78 -6.52 -13.39
CA GLY A 18 -5.05 -6.38 -12.70
C GLY A 18 -5.31 -4.99 -12.15
N LEU A 19 -4.27 -4.27 -11.70
CA LEU A 19 -4.38 -2.86 -11.26
C LEU A 19 -4.88 -1.91 -12.35
N ARG A 20 -4.66 -2.25 -13.63
CA ARG A 20 -5.12 -1.44 -14.79
C ARG A 20 -6.48 -1.88 -15.29
N ASN A 21 -7.12 -2.86 -14.65
CA ASN A 21 -8.44 -3.31 -15.05
C ASN A 21 -9.47 -2.20 -14.75
N PRO A 22 -10.38 -1.87 -15.69
CA PRO A 22 -11.42 -0.87 -15.45
C PRO A 22 -12.43 -1.30 -14.36
N ASP A 23 -12.50 -2.58 -14.03
CA ASP A 23 -13.28 -3.08 -12.91
C ASP A 23 -12.56 -2.76 -11.58
N ALA A 24 -13.19 -1.93 -10.76
CA ALA A 24 -12.68 -1.53 -9.46
C ALA A 24 -12.49 -2.74 -8.51
N GLY A 25 -13.32 -3.77 -8.60
CA GLY A 25 -13.19 -5.00 -7.82
C GLY A 25 -11.94 -5.80 -8.21
N VAL A 26 -11.64 -5.90 -9.50
CA VAL A 26 -10.42 -6.59 -9.98
C VAL A 26 -9.17 -5.81 -9.57
N SER A 27 -9.16 -4.49 -9.75
CA SER A 27 -7.99 -3.66 -9.42
C SER A 27 -7.73 -3.60 -7.92
N THR A 28 -8.76 -3.43 -7.09
CA THR A 28 -8.63 -3.43 -5.62
C THR A 28 -8.17 -4.79 -5.10
N ARG A 29 -8.73 -5.90 -5.60
CA ARG A 29 -8.25 -7.24 -5.27
C ARG A 29 -6.78 -7.44 -5.62
N SER A 30 -6.36 -7.01 -6.80
CA SER A 30 -4.97 -7.14 -7.25
C SER A 30 -4.00 -6.36 -6.34
N LEU A 31 -4.42 -5.18 -5.87
CA LEU A 31 -3.65 -4.40 -4.90
C LEU A 31 -3.51 -5.13 -3.56
N LEU A 32 -4.60 -5.70 -3.05
CA LEU A 32 -4.55 -6.47 -1.80
C LEU A 32 -3.63 -7.70 -1.91
N GLU A 33 -3.74 -8.47 -2.99
CA GLU A 33 -2.87 -9.63 -3.21
C GLU A 33 -1.39 -9.21 -3.27
N LEU A 34 -1.05 -8.09 -3.93
CA LEU A 34 0.31 -7.55 -3.89
C LEU A 34 0.77 -7.18 -2.48
N VAL A 35 -0.08 -6.48 -1.71
CA VAL A 35 0.28 -6.02 -0.37
C VAL A 35 0.44 -7.16 0.63
N TYR A 36 -0.37 -8.22 0.51
CA TYR A 36 -0.33 -9.36 1.41
C TYR A 36 0.73 -10.41 1.05
N ASP A 37 0.95 -10.64 -0.25
CA ASP A 37 1.73 -11.80 -0.72
C ASP A 37 3.08 -11.43 -1.37
N ASP A 38 3.32 -10.17 -1.76
CA ASP A 38 4.65 -9.78 -2.28
C ASP A 38 5.64 -9.56 -1.12
N PRO A 39 6.72 -10.36 -1.02
CA PRO A 39 7.69 -10.21 0.06
C PRO A 39 8.54 -8.95 -0.07
N ASP A 40 8.59 -8.32 -1.25
CA ASP A 40 9.38 -7.11 -1.47
C ASP A 40 8.58 -5.85 -1.14
N ARG A 41 8.76 -5.37 0.09
CA ARG A 41 8.21 -4.10 0.58
C ARG A 41 8.41 -2.96 -0.42
N ARG A 42 9.59 -2.79 -1.01
CA ARG A 42 9.85 -1.64 -1.89
C ARG A 42 9.01 -1.70 -3.16
N SER A 43 8.82 -2.91 -3.68
CA SER A 43 7.94 -3.14 -4.83
C SER A 43 6.49 -2.81 -4.47
N VAL A 44 6.01 -3.26 -3.31
CA VAL A 44 4.66 -2.95 -2.80
C VAL A 44 4.45 -1.44 -2.60
N GLU A 45 5.40 -0.77 -1.92
CA GLU A 45 5.32 0.67 -1.68
C GLU A 45 5.27 1.47 -2.99
N SER A 46 6.08 1.09 -3.99
CA SER A 46 6.04 1.73 -5.32
C SER A 46 4.69 1.56 -6.02
N VAL A 47 4.03 0.40 -5.83
CA VAL A 47 2.69 0.15 -6.38
C VAL A 47 1.65 1.03 -5.68
N ILE A 48 1.70 1.12 -4.35
CA ILE A 48 0.78 1.98 -3.57
C ILE A 48 0.90 3.43 -4.04
N VAL A 49 2.13 3.94 -4.20
CA VAL A 49 2.36 5.31 -4.70
C VAL A 49 1.72 5.52 -6.08
N ALA A 50 1.84 4.54 -6.99
CA ALA A 50 1.19 4.62 -8.30
C ALA A 50 -0.35 4.60 -8.18
N CYS A 51 -0.91 3.80 -7.28
CA CYS A 51 -2.35 3.72 -7.04
C CYS A 51 -2.93 4.99 -6.42
N LEU A 52 -2.14 5.81 -5.70
CA LEU A 52 -2.57 7.10 -5.15
C LEU A 52 -2.73 8.22 -6.20
N ALA A 53 -2.27 8.00 -7.44
CA ALA A 53 -2.36 8.99 -8.51
C ALA A 53 -3.81 9.45 -8.73
N PRO A 54 -4.07 10.75 -9.00
CA PRO A 54 -5.42 11.26 -9.25
C PRO A 54 -6.15 10.59 -10.42
N THR A 55 -5.42 9.98 -11.35
CA THR A 55 -5.95 9.26 -12.51
C THR A 55 -6.45 7.85 -12.18
N SER A 56 -6.14 7.32 -10.99
CA SER A 56 -6.60 6.01 -10.55
C SER A 56 -8.06 6.07 -10.10
N ASP A 57 -8.74 4.93 -10.18
CA ASP A 57 -10.11 4.79 -9.69
C ASP A 57 -10.23 5.24 -8.22
N PRO A 58 -11.28 5.99 -7.82
CA PRO A 58 -11.43 6.46 -6.44
C PRO A 58 -11.43 5.37 -5.38
N GLN A 59 -12.00 4.18 -5.67
CA GLN A 59 -11.98 3.06 -4.73
C GLN A 59 -10.57 2.47 -4.60
N LEU A 60 -9.85 2.36 -5.72
CA LEU A 60 -8.46 1.93 -5.71
C LEU A 60 -7.57 2.92 -4.94
N ARG A 61 -7.77 4.23 -5.12
CA ARG A 61 -7.06 5.28 -4.37
C ARG A 61 -7.34 5.17 -2.88
N ALA A 62 -8.62 5.05 -2.49
CA ALA A 62 -9.02 4.90 -1.10
C ALA A 62 -8.39 3.66 -0.45
N LEU A 63 -8.40 2.53 -1.16
CA LEU A 63 -7.77 1.30 -0.70
C LEU A 63 -6.24 1.44 -0.59
N ALA A 64 -5.60 2.15 -1.51
CA ALA A 64 -4.16 2.39 -1.47
C ALA A 64 -3.73 3.11 -0.19
N VAL A 65 -4.53 4.07 0.30
CA VAL A 65 -4.29 4.72 1.59
C VAL A 65 -4.34 3.70 2.73
N THR A 66 -5.39 2.88 2.80
CA THR A 66 -5.49 1.80 3.81
C THR A 66 -4.32 0.81 3.72
N CYS A 67 -3.85 0.52 2.50
CA CYS A 67 -2.72 -0.39 2.31
C CYS A 67 -1.39 0.15 2.87
N ILE A 68 -1.25 1.45 3.10
CA ILE A 68 -0.09 2.01 3.81
C ILE A 68 0.01 1.42 5.22
N GLY A 69 -1.12 1.34 5.94
CA GLY A 69 -1.19 0.71 7.25
C GLY A 69 -0.90 -0.80 7.21
N HIS A 70 -1.40 -1.49 6.18
CA HIS A 70 -1.06 -2.90 5.96
C HIS A 70 0.44 -3.13 5.75
N VAL A 71 1.13 -2.27 4.98
CA VAL A 71 2.59 -2.34 4.80
C VAL A 71 3.30 -2.18 6.14
N ALA A 72 2.87 -1.22 6.97
CA ALA A 72 3.41 -1.05 8.31
C ALA A 72 3.24 -2.32 9.16
N ARG A 73 2.05 -2.92 9.13
CA ARG A 73 1.73 -4.13 9.90
C ARG A 73 2.51 -5.36 9.43
N ILE A 74 2.63 -5.56 8.13
CA ILE A 74 3.22 -6.76 7.51
C ILE A 74 4.75 -6.67 7.54
N HIS A 75 5.31 -5.57 7.06
CA HIS A 75 6.76 -5.42 6.91
C HIS A 75 7.44 -4.77 8.11
N ARG A 76 6.67 -4.28 9.10
CA ARG A 76 7.18 -3.55 10.29
C ARG A 76 8.05 -2.34 9.93
N ALA A 77 7.87 -1.81 8.73
CA ALA A 77 8.59 -0.67 8.20
C ALA A 77 7.77 -0.03 7.09
N VAL A 78 7.85 1.29 6.97
CA VAL A 78 7.26 2.08 5.87
C VAL A 78 8.29 3.13 5.45
N SER A 79 8.37 3.45 4.15
CA SER A 79 9.24 4.54 3.70
C SER A 79 8.74 5.92 4.12
N PRO A 80 9.64 6.89 4.35
CA PRO A 80 9.24 8.27 4.65
C PRO A 80 8.33 8.90 3.59
N ASP A 81 8.48 8.53 2.31
CA ASP A 81 7.61 9.03 1.22
C ASP A 81 6.15 8.65 1.43
N LEU A 82 5.87 7.39 1.83
CA LEU A 82 4.51 6.96 2.13
C LEU A 82 3.94 7.62 3.38
N VAL A 83 4.76 7.85 4.40
CA VAL A 83 4.35 8.61 5.60
C VAL A 83 3.93 10.02 5.19
N SER A 84 4.78 10.74 4.44
CA SER A 84 4.46 12.10 4.00
C SER A 84 3.25 12.17 3.07
N ARG A 85 3.00 11.14 2.27
CA ARG A 85 1.77 11.05 1.46
C ARG A 85 0.53 10.86 2.31
N ALA A 86 0.58 10.00 3.33
CA ALA A 86 -0.52 9.84 4.26
C ALA A 86 -0.79 11.14 5.04
N GLU A 87 0.24 11.79 5.57
CA GLU A 87 0.13 13.10 6.22
C GLU A 87 -0.50 14.16 5.30
N GLY A 88 -0.10 14.18 4.02
CA GLY A 88 -0.66 15.09 3.02
C GLY A 88 -2.14 14.85 2.69
N LEU A 89 -2.68 13.69 3.04
CA LEU A 89 -4.08 13.31 2.80
C LEU A 89 -5.00 13.58 4.00
N LEU A 90 -4.47 13.98 5.16
CA LEU A 90 -5.27 14.23 6.37
C LEU A 90 -6.39 15.26 6.16
N GLY A 91 -6.16 16.26 5.31
CA GLY A 91 -7.14 17.28 4.97
C GLY A 91 -8.12 16.90 3.85
N ASP A 92 -7.95 15.74 3.24
CA ASP A 92 -8.82 15.28 2.15
C ASP A 92 -10.18 14.80 2.72
N PRO A 93 -11.31 15.31 2.22
CA PRO A 93 -12.62 14.97 2.78
C PRO A 93 -13.03 13.51 2.56
N GLU A 94 -12.45 12.82 1.58
CA GLU A 94 -12.76 11.42 1.26
C GLU A 94 -11.71 10.46 1.82
N LEU A 95 -10.45 10.90 1.93
CA LEU A 95 -9.30 10.06 2.28
C LEU A 95 -8.74 10.32 3.68
N GLY A 96 -9.06 11.46 4.31
CA GLY A 96 -8.47 11.90 5.58
C GLY A 96 -8.60 10.87 6.70
N GLY A 97 -9.80 10.34 6.93
CA GLY A 97 -9.99 9.31 7.97
C GLY A 97 -9.18 8.04 7.71
N ARG A 98 -9.00 7.63 6.45
CA ARG A 98 -8.15 6.47 6.11
C ARG A 98 -6.66 6.78 6.28
N ALA A 99 -6.28 8.03 6.06
CA ALA A 99 -4.91 8.48 6.26
C ALA A 99 -4.56 8.52 7.75
N GLU A 100 -5.50 8.96 8.61
CA GLU A 100 -5.39 8.86 10.07
C GLU A 100 -5.17 7.41 10.50
N ASP A 101 -6.06 6.49 10.08
CA ASP A 101 -5.92 5.06 10.39
C ASP A 101 -4.56 4.49 9.95
N ALA A 102 -4.10 4.84 8.76
CA ALA A 102 -2.82 4.37 8.24
C ALA A 102 -1.62 4.90 9.03
N LEU A 103 -1.67 6.15 9.50
CA LEU A 103 -0.62 6.73 10.34
C LEU A 103 -0.61 6.12 11.74
N ASP A 104 -1.77 5.82 12.30
CA ASP A 104 -1.90 5.10 13.57
C ASP A 104 -1.32 3.68 13.47
N ASP A 105 -1.57 2.98 12.35
CA ASP A 105 -0.93 1.69 12.04
C ASP A 105 0.60 1.83 11.96
N ILE A 106 1.10 2.86 11.26
CA ILE A 106 2.54 3.13 11.17
C ILE A 106 3.14 3.31 12.56
N ALA A 107 2.55 4.16 13.39
CA ALA A 107 3.01 4.42 14.75
C ALA A 107 3.03 3.14 15.60
N SER A 108 1.98 2.32 15.47
CA SER A 108 1.79 1.08 16.23
C SER A 108 2.75 -0.03 15.82
N PHE A 109 3.05 -0.17 14.52
CA PHE A 109 3.76 -1.34 14.01
C PHE A 109 5.23 -1.10 13.67
N THR A 110 5.63 0.13 13.33
CA THR A 110 7.02 0.45 12.95
C THR A 110 7.88 0.90 14.14
N GLY A 111 7.26 1.20 15.27
CA GLY A 111 7.95 1.66 16.48
C GLY A 111 8.43 3.10 16.34
N GLY A 112 7.51 4.06 16.49
CA GLY A 112 7.90 5.41 16.93
C GLY A 112 8.60 5.32 18.30
N PRO A 113 9.47 6.29 18.67
CA PRO A 113 10.25 6.21 19.90
C PRO A 113 9.32 5.98 21.08
N GLN A 114 9.47 4.83 21.73
CA GLN A 114 8.80 4.55 22.99
C GLN A 114 9.18 5.70 23.93
N GLY A 115 8.20 6.50 24.34
CA GLY A 115 8.40 7.52 25.37
C GLY A 115 9.05 6.87 26.60
N PRO A 116 9.84 7.63 27.38
CA PRO A 116 10.57 7.06 28.50
C PRO A 116 9.57 6.46 29.50
N GLY A 117 9.63 5.13 29.65
CA GLY A 117 9.10 4.43 30.81
C GLY A 117 10.04 4.55 32.00
#